data_AF-A0A1Q9Q3R6-F1
#
_entry.id   AF-A0A1Q9Q3R6-F1
#
_cell.length_a   1.000
_cell.length_b   1.000
_cell.length_c   1.000
_cell.angle_alpha   90.00
_cell.angle_beta   90.00
_cell.angle_gamma   90.00
#
_symmetry.space_group_name_H-M   'P 1'
#
loop_
_entity.id
_entity.type
_entity.pdbx_description
1 polymer ?
#
loop_
_entity_poly.entity_id
_entity_poly.type
_entity_poly.pdbx_seq_one_letter_code
_entity_poly.pdbx_strand_id
1 'polypeptide(L)'
;MLKDHAKLMQAILVSGEIVGRKKLQKMIYIAKKVDFPFHERFQFHFYGPYSEELTLRVEELCNMGFLNEIKEKKGGYFQYRYTLTDTGKEFLSLNEVEMPLLQDCLLDMNDQNARFLELVSTILYFDNLSKEEVANKVFTLKSSQRYMEEEIQEAYQFIESLRDKTQLQLH
;
A
#
# COMPACT_ATOMS: atom_id res chain seq x y z
N MET A 1 9.35 8.95 13.62
CA MET A 1 8.43 10.09 13.88
C MET A 1 8.38 11.02 12.66
N LEU A 2 9.13 12.12 12.54
CA LEU A 2 8.97 13.05 11.40
C LEU A 2 9.32 12.43 10.04
N LYS A 3 10.40 11.66 9.96
CA LYS A 3 10.82 10.97 8.72
C LYS A 3 9.77 9.98 8.20
N ASP A 4 9.09 9.25 9.10
CA ASP A 4 8.06 8.28 8.68
C ASP A 4 6.78 9.00 8.23
N HIS A 5 6.45 10.15 8.82
CA HIS A 5 5.38 11.03 8.32
C HIS A 5 5.70 11.53 6.91
N ALA A 6 6.91 12.05 6.69
CA ALA A 6 7.34 12.51 5.38
C ALA A 6 7.30 11.39 4.33
N LYS A 7 7.72 10.16 4.68
CA LYS A 7 7.62 9.01 3.75
C LYS A 7 6.18 8.69 3.34
N LEU A 8 5.25 8.73 4.28
CA LEU A 8 3.83 8.48 4.00
C LEU A 8 3.22 9.63 3.18
N MET A 9 3.58 10.87 3.49
CA MET A 9 3.18 12.03 2.69
C MET A 9 3.71 11.93 1.25
N GLN A 10 4.97 11.54 1.09
CA GLN A 10 5.58 11.31 -0.23
C GLN A 10 4.84 10.21 -1.00
N ALA A 11 4.48 9.11 -0.34
CA ALA A 11 3.70 8.03 -0.95
C ALA A 11 2.34 8.51 -1.46
N ILE A 12 1.62 9.31 -0.67
CA ILE A 12 0.32 9.85 -1.06
C ILE A 12 0.48 10.88 -2.19
N LEU A 13 1.50 11.73 -2.13
CA LEU A 13 1.80 12.72 -3.17
C LEU A 13 2.01 12.06 -4.53
N VAL A 14 2.92 11.09 -4.62
CA VAL A 14 3.26 10.44 -5.89
C VAL A 14 2.15 9.53 -6.41
N SER A 15 1.26 9.08 -5.53
CA SER A 15 0.04 8.35 -5.92
C SER A 15 -1.05 9.28 -6.49
N GLY A 16 -0.91 10.61 -6.31
CA GLY A 16 -1.92 11.62 -6.58
C GLY A 16 -3.06 11.60 -5.56
N GLU A 17 -3.80 10.49 -5.52
CA GLU A 17 -4.83 10.21 -4.54
C GLU A 17 -4.88 8.73 -4.21
N ILE A 18 -5.23 8.37 -2.97
CA ILE A 18 -5.47 6.97 -2.61
C ILE A 18 -6.91 6.80 -2.15
N VAL A 19 -7.65 5.97 -2.88
CA VAL A 19 -9.06 5.73 -2.61
C VAL A 19 -9.25 4.44 -1.84
N GLY A 20 -9.55 4.59 -0.55
CA GLY A 20 -9.91 3.52 0.38
C GLY A 20 -8.83 3.22 1.42
N ARG A 21 -9.23 3.20 2.70
CA ARG A 21 -8.37 2.88 3.85
C ARG A 21 -7.63 1.55 3.70
N LYS A 22 -8.35 0.51 3.27
CA LYS A 22 -7.76 -0.82 3.06
C LYS A 22 -6.74 -0.80 1.92
N LYS A 23 -6.99 -0.04 0.85
CA LYS A 23 -6.08 0.10 -0.29
C LYS A 23 -4.77 0.76 0.15
N LEU A 24 -4.85 1.86 0.90
CA LEU A 24 -3.69 2.54 1.49
C LEU A 24 -2.83 1.58 2.33
N GLN A 25 -3.46 0.80 3.21
CA GLN A 25 -2.77 -0.23 4.01
C GLN A 25 -2.04 -1.25 3.13
N LYS A 26 -2.63 -1.67 2.01
CA LYS A 26 -2.01 -2.64 1.09
C LYS A 26 -0.84 -2.03 0.35
N MET A 27 -1.00 -0.82 -0.20
CA MET A 27 0.04 -0.15 -0.96
C MET A 27 1.30 0.06 -0.13
N ILE A 28 1.16 0.56 1.11
CA ILE A 28 2.31 0.77 1.99
C ILE A 28 2.95 -0.56 2.42
N TYR A 29 2.14 -1.60 2.68
CA TYR A 29 2.68 -2.93 2.98
C TYR A 29 3.45 -3.54 1.81
N ILE A 30 2.90 -3.46 0.60
CA ILE A 30 3.53 -3.99 -0.61
C ILE A 30 4.83 -3.22 -0.87
N ALA A 31 4.81 -1.89 -0.80
CA ALA A 31 6.00 -1.04 -0.92
C ALA A 31 7.09 -1.46 0.08
N LYS A 32 6.74 -1.68 1.35
CA LYS A 32 7.66 -2.20 2.37
C LYS A 32 8.29 -3.54 1.98
N LYS A 33 7.52 -4.44 1.37
CA LYS A 33 7.94 -5.80 1.00
C LYS A 33 8.76 -5.85 -0.30
N VAL A 34 8.79 -4.76 -1.07
CA VAL A 34 9.65 -4.58 -2.25
C VAL A 34 10.79 -3.58 -1.98
N ASP A 35 11.21 -3.48 -0.72
CA ASP A 35 12.41 -2.76 -0.24
C ASP A 35 12.31 -1.23 -0.12
N PHE A 36 11.11 -0.63 -0.17
CA PHE A 36 10.96 0.76 0.26
C PHE A 36 11.06 0.86 1.79
N PRO A 37 11.68 1.93 2.34
CA PRO A 37 12.06 2.02 3.75
C PRO A 37 10.88 2.39 4.68
N PHE A 38 9.76 1.68 4.59
CA PHE A 38 8.62 1.78 5.49
C PHE A 38 8.84 0.91 6.74
N HIS A 39 8.62 1.47 7.92
CA HIS A 39 8.99 0.83 9.19
C HIS A 39 7.80 0.29 9.98
N GLU A 40 6.59 0.54 9.51
CA GLU A 40 5.34 0.14 10.13
C GLU A 40 5.31 -1.37 10.38
N ARG A 41 4.84 -1.75 11.56
CA ARG A 41 4.58 -3.15 11.91
C ARG A 41 3.22 -3.56 11.39
N PHE A 42 3.20 -4.67 10.66
CA PHE A 42 1.97 -5.24 10.10
C PHE A 42 1.69 -6.61 10.72
N GLN A 43 0.42 -6.86 11.02
CA GLN A 43 -0.09 -8.16 11.44
C GLN A 43 -1.13 -8.65 10.44
N PHE A 44 -1.31 -9.96 10.34
CA PHE A 44 -2.34 -10.51 9.46
C PHE A 44 -3.72 -10.42 10.09
N HIS A 45 -4.65 -9.77 9.41
CA HIS A 45 -6.07 -9.70 9.78
C HIS A 45 -6.95 -10.26 8.66
N PHE A 46 -8.27 -10.20 8.87
CA PHE A 46 -9.26 -10.74 7.93
C PHE A 46 -9.09 -10.22 6.49
N TYR A 47 -8.81 -8.93 6.30
CA TYR A 47 -8.58 -8.33 4.99
C TYR A 47 -7.10 -8.34 4.58
N GLY A 48 -6.26 -9.15 5.24
CA GLY A 48 -4.82 -9.29 5.00
C GLY A 48 -3.98 -8.42 5.96
N PRO A 49 -2.73 -8.10 5.59
CA PRO A 49 -1.83 -7.28 6.43
C PRO A 49 -2.44 -5.93 6.80
N TYR A 50 -2.37 -5.57 8.07
CA TYR A 50 -2.84 -4.31 8.60
C TYR A 50 -1.87 -3.77 9.64
N SER A 51 -1.67 -2.46 9.65
CA SER A 51 -0.86 -1.74 10.63
C SER A 51 -1.70 -0.68 11.33
N GLU A 52 -1.87 -0.82 12.64
CA GLU A 52 -2.45 0.23 13.49
C GLU A 52 -1.57 1.48 13.51
N GLU A 53 -0.25 1.30 13.51
CA GLU A 53 0.73 2.41 13.42
C GLU A 53 0.54 3.25 12.16
N LEU A 54 0.23 2.61 11.03
CA LEU A 54 -0.08 3.32 9.79
C LEU A 54 -1.39 4.10 9.88
N THR A 55 -2.43 3.50 10.46
CA THR A 55 -3.72 4.17 10.68
C THR A 55 -3.55 5.42 11.54
N LEU A 56 -2.88 5.29 12.69
CA LEU A 56 -2.62 6.42 13.59
C LEU A 56 -1.83 7.52 12.89
N ARG A 57 -0.81 7.16 12.09
CA ARG A 57 -0.02 8.15 11.34
C ARG A 57 -0.86 8.90 10.30
N VAL A 58 -1.75 8.22 9.59
CA VAL A 58 -2.69 8.89 8.66
C VAL A 58 -3.59 9.86 9.43
N GLU A 59 -4.13 9.45 10.57
CA GLU A 59 -4.97 10.29 11.42
C GLU A 59 -4.22 11.52 11.95
N GLU A 60 -2.99 11.34 12.43
CA GLU A 60 -2.09 12.41 12.85
C GLU A 60 -1.84 13.43 11.72
N LEU A 61 -1.52 12.95 10.51
CA LEU A 61 -1.31 13.79 9.34
C LEU A 61 -2.56 14.57 8.90
N CYS A 62 -3.74 13.97 9.00
CA CYS A 62 -5.01 14.65 8.77
C CYS A 62 -5.24 15.74 9.83
N ASN A 63 -5.01 15.43 11.11
CA ASN A 63 -5.18 16.38 12.21
C ASN A 63 -4.21 17.57 12.13
N MET A 64 -2.99 17.35 11.62
CA MET A 64 -2.01 18.40 11.35
C MET A 64 -2.31 19.23 10.09
N GLY A 65 -3.34 18.85 9.30
CA GLY A 65 -3.69 19.54 8.06
C GLY A 65 -2.75 19.25 6.88
N PHE A 66 -1.92 18.22 6.98
CA PHE A 66 -1.01 17.80 5.90
C PHE A 66 -1.68 16.87 4.89
N LEU A 67 -2.64 16.07 5.34
CA LEU A 67 -3.49 15.24 4.48
C LEU A 67 -4.94 15.73 4.52
N ASN A 68 -5.59 15.59 3.38
CA ASN A 68 -7.04 15.75 3.26
C ASN A 68 -7.68 14.36 3.22
N GLU A 69 -8.62 14.09 4.13
CA GLU A 69 -9.49 12.90 4.10
C GLU A 69 -10.91 13.33 3.69
N ILE A 70 -11.34 12.90 2.50
CA ILE A 70 -12.73 13.10 2.07
C ILE A 70 -13.51 11.80 2.27
N LYS A 71 -14.65 11.90 2.96
CA LYS A 71 -15.61 10.81 3.12
C LYS A 71 -16.75 10.96 2.12
N GLU A 72 -16.72 10.16 1.07
CA GLU A 72 -17.72 10.15 -0.01
C GLU A 72 -18.77 9.06 0.22
N LYS A 73 -20.05 9.39 0.00
CA LYS A 73 -21.13 8.39 -0.02
C LYS A 73 -21.32 7.89 -1.45
N LYS A 74 -20.99 6.63 -1.72
CA LYS A 74 -21.11 6.00 -3.04
C LYS A 74 -21.93 4.72 -2.90
N GLY A 75 -23.03 4.59 -3.63
CA GLY A 75 -23.82 3.34 -3.67
C GLY A 75 -24.24 2.78 -2.30
N GLY A 76 -24.52 3.63 -1.31
CA GLY A 76 -24.92 3.21 0.04
C GLY A 76 -23.77 2.89 1.01
N TYR A 77 -22.51 2.93 0.58
CA TYR A 77 -21.34 2.80 1.44
C TYR A 77 -20.53 4.10 1.50
N PHE A 78 -19.63 4.18 2.49
CA PHE A 78 -18.68 5.28 2.61
C PHE A 78 -17.32 4.87 2.04
N GLN A 79 -16.76 5.74 1.22
CA GLN A 79 -15.43 5.61 0.66
C GLN A 79 -14.57 6.77 1.16
N TYR A 80 -13.35 6.47 1.59
CA TYR A 80 -12.39 7.48 2.04
C TYR A 80 -11.38 7.74 0.93
N ARG A 81 -11.04 9.00 0.71
CA ARG A 81 -10.05 9.44 -0.28
C ARG A 81 -9.00 10.29 0.43
N TYR A 82 -7.73 9.97 0.20
CA TYR A 82 -6.60 10.67 0.77
C TYR A 82 -5.84 11.42 -0.32
N THR A 83 -5.61 12.71 -0.10
CA THR A 83 -4.74 13.55 -0.92
C THR A 83 -3.82 14.40 -0.04
N LEU A 84 -2.68 14.82 -0.58
CA LEU A 84 -1.80 15.77 0.11
C LEU A 84 -2.35 17.20 -0.04
N THR A 85 -2.39 17.94 1.06
CA THR A 85 -2.79 19.37 1.04
C THR A 85 -1.65 20.24 0.52
N ASP A 86 -1.93 21.52 0.24
CA ASP A 86 -0.87 22.47 -0.14
C ASP A 86 0.14 22.69 0.99
N THR A 87 -0.32 22.77 2.24
CA THR A 87 0.53 22.78 3.44
C THR A 87 1.41 21.52 3.51
N GLY A 88 0.86 20.35 3.17
CA GLY A 88 1.62 19.10 3.12
C GLY A 88 2.70 19.10 2.04
N LYS A 89 2.40 19.67 0.86
CA LYS A 89 3.39 19.84 -0.23
C LYS A 89 4.52 20.78 0.18
N GLU A 90 4.19 21.92 0.80
CA GLU A 90 5.18 22.86 1.31
C GLU A 90 6.08 22.19 2.36
N PHE A 91 5.49 21.46 3.31
CA PHE A 91 6.24 20.70 4.31
C PHE A 91 7.20 19.69 3.67
N LEU A 92 6.74 18.90 2.67
CA LEU A 92 7.59 17.94 1.96
C LEU A 92 8.74 18.62 1.20
N SER A 93 8.49 19.78 0.58
CA SER A 93 9.53 20.52 -0.15
C SER A 93 10.70 20.96 0.75
N LEU A 94 10.43 21.12 2.06
CA LEU A 94 11.45 21.45 3.07
C LEU A 94 12.03 20.20 3.76
N ASN A 95 11.41 19.03 3.56
CA ASN A 95 11.76 17.77 4.21
C ASN A 95 11.82 16.65 3.16
N GLU A 96 12.67 16.84 2.15
CA GLU A 96 12.76 15.93 1.01
C GLU A 96 12.99 14.48 1.47
N VAL A 97 12.28 13.57 0.80
CA VAL A 97 12.38 12.14 1.05
C VAL A 97 12.91 11.46 -0.18
N GLU A 98 14.14 10.99 -0.09
CA GLU A 98 14.78 10.23 -1.15
C GLU A 98 14.24 8.79 -1.14
N MET A 99 13.31 8.53 -2.05
CA MET A 99 12.80 7.20 -2.37
C MET A 99 12.65 7.09 -3.89
N PRO A 100 13.76 6.92 -4.63
CA PRO A 100 13.71 6.83 -6.08
C PRO A 100 12.81 5.67 -6.49
N LEU A 101 12.12 5.79 -7.63
CA LEU A 101 11.24 4.76 -8.20
C LEU A 101 9.97 4.43 -7.38
N LEU A 102 9.77 5.08 -6.23
CA LEU A 102 8.55 4.96 -5.44
C LEU A 102 7.31 5.35 -6.24
N GLN A 103 7.42 6.42 -7.04
CA GLN A 103 6.33 6.89 -7.87
C GLN A 103 5.86 5.81 -8.86
N ASP A 104 6.77 5.19 -9.59
CA ASP A 104 6.42 4.17 -10.59
C ASP A 104 5.80 2.93 -9.95
N CYS A 105 6.27 2.53 -8.77
CA CYS A 105 5.66 1.41 -8.03
C CYS A 105 4.27 1.77 -7.47
N LEU A 106 4.10 2.96 -6.90
CA LEU A 106 2.83 3.38 -6.32
C LEU A 106 1.77 3.69 -7.38
N LEU A 107 2.15 4.23 -8.54
CA LEU A 107 1.22 4.41 -9.66
C LEU A 107 0.69 3.07 -10.17
N ASP A 108 1.57 2.08 -10.40
CA ASP A 108 1.15 0.72 -10.77
C ASP A 108 0.20 0.11 -9.74
N MET A 109 0.57 0.19 -8.45
CA MET A 109 -0.30 -0.30 -7.39
C MET A 109 -1.62 0.46 -7.32
N ASN A 110 -1.62 1.77 -7.56
CA ASN A 110 -2.83 2.58 -7.48
C ASN A 110 -3.76 2.37 -8.68
N ASP A 111 -3.28 1.90 -9.82
CA ASP A 111 -4.13 1.50 -10.93
C ASP A 111 -4.87 0.17 -10.64
N GLN A 112 -4.29 -0.68 -9.78
CA GLN A 112 -4.92 -1.94 -9.38
C GLN A 112 -6.15 -1.75 -8.48
N ASN A 113 -7.10 -2.67 -8.65
CA ASN A 113 -8.27 -2.73 -7.79
C ASN A 113 -7.93 -3.28 -6.38
N ALA A 114 -8.78 -2.95 -5.41
CA ALA A 114 -8.53 -3.31 -4.00
C ALA A 114 -8.50 -4.83 -3.74
N ARG A 115 -9.27 -5.62 -4.50
CA ARG A 115 -9.27 -7.09 -4.37
C ARG A 115 -7.92 -7.66 -4.83
N PHE A 116 -7.40 -7.20 -5.97
CA PHE A 116 -6.10 -7.65 -6.45
C PHE A 116 -4.96 -7.28 -5.47
N LEU A 117 -4.94 -6.05 -4.95
CA LEU A 117 -3.96 -5.67 -3.93
C LEU A 117 -4.10 -6.45 -2.62
N GLU A 118 -5.31 -6.88 -2.26
CA GLU A 118 -5.53 -7.80 -1.14
C GLU A 118 -4.88 -9.17 -1.40
N LEU A 119 -4.96 -9.70 -2.63
CA LEU A 119 -4.25 -10.91 -3.03
C LEU A 119 -2.73 -10.75 -2.94
N VAL A 120 -2.19 -9.72 -3.61
CA VAL A 120 -0.75 -9.42 -3.66
C VAL A 120 -0.17 -9.28 -2.25
N SER A 121 -0.82 -8.48 -1.39
CA SER A 121 -0.37 -8.31 -0.01
C SER A 121 -0.50 -9.58 0.84
N THR A 122 -1.45 -10.46 0.53
CA THR A 122 -1.59 -11.76 1.21
C THR A 122 -0.45 -12.71 0.82
N ILE A 123 -0.11 -12.77 -0.47
CA ILE A 123 1.03 -13.55 -0.97
C ILE A 123 2.33 -13.07 -0.31
N LEU A 124 2.59 -11.76 -0.33
CA LEU A 124 3.80 -11.18 0.27
C LEU A 124 3.91 -11.38 1.78
N TYR A 125 2.79 -11.56 2.48
CA TYR A 125 2.81 -11.84 3.92
C TYR A 125 3.25 -13.25 4.26
N PHE A 126 3.00 -14.20 3.36
CA PHE A 126 3.39 -15.60 3.51
C PHE A 126 4.54 -15.99 2.59
N ASP A 127 5.35 -15.03 2.16
CA ASP A 127 6.46 -15.23 1.20
C ASP A 127 7.63 -16.06 1.75
N ASN A 128 7.58 -16.40 3.04
CA ASN A 128 8.46 -17.36 3.68
C ASN A 128 8.06 -18.83 3.45
N LEU A 129 6.93 -19.08 2.77
CA LEU A 129 6.43 -20.41 2.43
C LEU A 129 6.60 -20.70 0.94
N SER A 130 6.43 -21.96 0.55
CA SER A 130 6.38 -22.32 -0.87
C SER A 130 5.14 -21.74 -1.57
N LYS A 131 5.21 -21.55 -2.89
CA LYS A 131 4.08 -21.00 -3.66
C LYS A 131 2.79 -21.82 -3.50
N GLU A 132 2.91 -23.14 -3.38
CA GLU A 132 1.79 -24.07 -3.16
C GLU A 132 1.15 -23.84 -1.78
N GLU A 133 1.95 -23.73 -0.73
CA GLU A 133 1.45 -23.43 0.62
C GLU A 133 0.78 -22.05 0.69
N VAL A 134 1.34 -21.06 0.00
CA VAL A 134 0.73 -19.72 -0.12
C VAL A 134 -0.62 -19.80 -0.84
N ALA A 135 -0.70 -20.52 -1.96
CA ALA A 135 -1.96 -20.70 -2.70
C ALA A 135 -3.04 -21.35 -1.81
N ASN A 136 -2.68 -22.41 -1.08
CA ASN A 136 -3.58 -23.05 -0.11
C ASN A 136 -4.06 -22.08 0.97
N LYS A 137 -3.17 -21.24 1.52
CA LYS A 137 -3.55 -20.18 2.45
C LYS A 137 -4.47 -19.13 1.83
N VAL A 138 -4.23 -18.72 0.58
CA VAL A 138 -5.10 -17.79 -0.14
C VAL A 138 -6.50 -18.39 -0.28
N PHE A 139 -6.63 -19.61 -0.80
CA PHE A 139 -7.94 -20.24 -0.97
C PHE A 139 -8.68 -20.44 0.35
N THR A 140 -7.95 -20.75 1.43
CA THR A 140 -8.55 -20.96 2.77
C THR A 140 -8.95 -19.65 3.44
N LEU A 141 -8.02 -18.69 3.54
CA LEU A 141 -8.20 -17.45 4.29
C LEU A 141 -9.02 -16.41 3.52
N LYS A 142 -9.05 -16.51 2.19
CA LYS A 142 -9.71 -15.57 1.27
C LYS A 142 -10.78 -16.24 0.41
N SER A 143 -11.37 -17.33 0.89
CA SER A 143 -12.42 -18.09 0.18
C SER A 143 -13.58 -17.21 -0.32
N SER A 144 -13.96 -16.17 0.43
CA SER A 144 -15.00 -15.21 0.03
C SER A 144 -14.64 -14.37 -1.19
N GLN A 145 -13.35 -14.17 -1.48
CA GLN A 145 -12.86 -13.44 -2.65
C GLN A 145 -12.82 -14.29 -3.91
N ARG A 146 -12.94 -15.62 -3.77
CA ARG A 146 -12.96 -16.60 -4.87
C ARG A 146 -11.82 -16.36 -5.87
N TYR A 147 -10.60 -16.31 -5.36
CA TYR A 147 -9.42 -16.21 -6.23
C TYR A 147 -9.27 -17.47 -7.07
N MET A 148 -8.74 -17.31 -8.28
CA MET A 148 -8.36 -18.41 -9.17
C MET A 148 -6.83 -18.58 -9.19
N GLU A 149 -6.35 -19.74 -9.66
CA GLU A 149 -4.91 -20.01 -9.77
C GLU A 149 -4.23 -19.02 -10.72
N GLU A 150 -4.90 -18.65 -11.81
CA GLU A 150 -4.40 -17.67 -12.78
C GLU A 150 -4.17 -16.30 -12.12
N GLU A 151 -5.10 -15.85 -11.26
CA GLU A 151 -4.96 -14.59 -10.53
C GLU A 151 -3.78 -14.63 -9.53
N ILE A 152 -3.51 -15.80 -8.94
CA ILE A 152 -2.34 -16.00 -8.06
C ILE A 152 -1.06 -15.89 -8.88
N GLN A 153 -1.02 -16.47 -10.09
CA GLN A 153 0.13 -16.36 -11.00
C GLN A 153 0.35 -14.91 -11.45
N GLU A 154 -0.71 -14.20 -11.84
CA GLU A 154 -0.67 -12.78 -12.17
C GLU A 154 -0.15 -11.93 -11.00
N ALA A 155 -0.58 -12.23 -9.76
CA ALA A 155 -0.10 -11.54 -8.58
C ALA A 155 1.40 -11.78 -8.33
N TYR A 156 1.91 -12.99 -8.57
CA TYR A 156 3.36 -13.24 -8.51
C TYR A 156 4.12 -12.47 -9.61
N GLN A 157 3.62 -12.43 -10.83
CA GLN A 157 4.23 -11.66 -11.92
C GLN A 157 4.27 -10.17 -11.59
N PHE A 158 3.19 -9.64 -11.00
CA PHE A 158 3.13 -8.25 -10.55
C PHE A 158 4.11 -7.96 -9.40
N ILE A 159 4.31 -8.89 -8.46
CA ILE A 159 5.31 -8.75 -7.40
C ILE A 159 6.72 -8.65 -7.98
N GLU A 160 7.05 -9.52 -8.95
CA GLU A 160 8.37 -9.50 -9.59
C GLU A 160 8.57 -8.21 -10.39
N SER A 161 7.56 -7.73 -11.13
CA SER A 161 7.69 -6.45 -11.85
C SER A 161 7.92 -5.25 -10.93
N LEU A 162 7.33 -5.25 -9.73
CA LEU A 162 7.61 -4.24 -8.70
C LEU A 162 9.02 -4.36 -8.12
N ARG A 163 9.52 -5.59 -7.92
CA ARG A 163 10.89 -5.83 -7.43
C ARG A 163 11.96 -5.46 -8.45
N ASP A 164 11.73 -5.76 -9.72
CA ASP A 164 12.64 -5.39 -10.81
C ASP A 164 12.83 -3.87 -10.87
N LYS A 165 11.75 -3.11 -10.65
CA LYS A 165 11.82 -1.65 -10.53
C LYS A 165 12.72 -1.21 -9.38
N THR A 166 12.65 -1.84 -8.20
CA THR A 166 13.47 -1.43 -7.05
C THR A 166 14.92 -1.90 -7.15
N GLN A 167 15.20 -3.02 -7.82
CA GLN A 167 16.54 -3.56 -8.03
C GLN A 167 17.37 -2.83 -9.08
N LEU A 168 16.74 -2.10 -10.01
CA LEU A 168 17.43 -1.21 -10.96
C LEU A 168 18.23 -0.07 -10.28
N GLN A 169 18.21 0.05 -8.95
CA GLN A 169 19.06 0.96 -8.17
C GLN A 169 20.44 0.38 -7.83
N LEU A 170 20.69 -0.91 -8.04
CA LEU A 170 21.93 -1.60 -7.63
C LEU A 170 22.94 -1.84 -8.77
N HIS A 171 22.65 -1.35 -9.98
CA HIS A 171 23.53 -1.44 -11.16
C HIS A 171 23.68 -0.07 -11.83
#